data_AF-A0A239MSB6-F1
#
_entry.id   AF-A0A239MSB6-F1
#
_cell.length_a   1.000
_cell.length_b   1.000
_cell.length_c   1.000
_cell.angle_alpha   90.00
_cell.angle_beta   90.00
_cell.angle_gamma   90.00
#
_symmetry.space_group_name_H-M   'P 1'
#
loop_
_entity.id
_entity.type
_entity.pdbx_description
1 polymer ?
#
loop_
_entity_poly.entity_id
_entity_poly.type
_entity_poly.pdbx_seq_one_letter_code
_entity_poly.pdbx_strand_id
1 'polypeptide(L)'
;LEVNTRLQVEHPVTEETSGIDLVLQQFRIANGEELSITEDPEPRGHSFEFRINGEDAGRGFLPAPGPVTTFIAPEGPGVRVDSGVESGSVIGGQFDSMLAKLIVTGATRDEALARSRRALKEFKVEGLATVIPFHAAVVSDPAFIGDGESFDVHTRWIETEWDNTVPPFTAGEPLDEDEVLPRQAVVVEVGGRRVEVSLPGQFSIGGGGGAADGAIRRKPKPRKRGGAGAGAASGDAVTAPMQGTVVKVAVEEGQEVAEGDLIAVLEAMKMENPVNAHKAGVVTGLTVTPGSAITQGTVLAELK
;
A
#
# COMPACT_ATOMS: atom_id res chain seq x y z
N LEU A 1 5.03 18.56 -16.89
CA LEU A 1 4.41 19.66 -16.12
C LEU A 1 3.10 20.01 -16.82
N GLU A 2 1.98 19.83 -16.13
CA GLU A 2 0.62 19.99 -16.65
C GLU A 2 -0.27 20.64 -15.58
N VAL A 3 -1.53 20.94 -15.92
CA VAL A 3 -2.50 21.52 -14.96
C VAL A 3 -3.54 20.47 -14.59
N ASN A 4 -3.65 20.20 -13.28
CA ASN A 4 -4.63 19.27 -12.75
C ASN A 4 -5.87 20.02 -12.25
N THR A 5 -7.01 19.84 -12.92
CA THR A 5 -8.28 20.53 -12.62
C THR A 5 -9.08 19.88 -11.48
N ARG A 6 -8.39 19.58 -10.38
CA ARG A 6 -8.95 18.98 -9.16
C ARG A 6 -8.16 19.42 -7.93
N LEU A 7 -8.74 19.22 -6.75
CA LEU A 7 -7.98 19.34 -5.50
C LEU A 7 -6.82 18.33 -5.53
N GLN A 8 -5.63 18.78 -5.16
CA GLN A 8 -4.48 17.89 -5.02
C GLN A 8 -4.54 17.16 -3.70
N VAL A 9 -3.98 15.95 -3.64
CA VAL A 9 -3.98 15.15 -2.41
C VAL A 9 -3.17 15.88 -1.34
N GLU A 10 -2.05 16.46 -1.76
CA GLU A 10 -1.09 17.26 -1.02
C GLU A 10 -1.55 18.71 -0.73
N HIS A 11 -2.83 19.04 -0.93
CA HIS A 11 -3.35 20.36 -0.56
C HIS A 11 -3.15 20.77 0.93
N PRO A 12 -3.10 19.85 1.92
CA PRO A 12 -2.92 20.25 3.31
C PRO A 12 -1.65 21.03 3.60
N VAL A 13 -0.53 20.79 2.89
CA VAL A 13 0.68 21.61 3.09
C VAL A 13 0.42 23.08 2.75
N THR A 14 -0.41 23.34 1.73
CA THR A 14 -0.87 24.69 1.38
C THR A 14 -1.82 25.23 2.45
N GLU A 15 -2.75 24.44 2.97
CA GLU A 15 -3.67 24.89 4.04
C GLU A 15 -2.91 25.31 5.30
N GLU A 16 -1.94 24.51 5.74
CA GLU A 16 -1.15 24.81 6.93
C GLU A 16 -0.32 26.09 6.74
N THR A 17 0.30 26.25 5.58
CA THR A 17 1.18 27.40 5.27
C THR A 17 0.43 28.67 4.85
N SER A 18 -0.84 28.59 4.46
CA SER A 18 -1.66 29.77 4.08
C SER A 18 -2.73 30.12 5.11
N GLY A 19 -3.18 29.16 5.91
CA GLY A 19 -4.35 29.31 6.79
C GLY A 19 -5.68 29.29 6.08
N ILE A 20 -5.71 28.81 4.85
CA ILE A 20 -6.92 28.69 4.04
C ILE A 20 -7.37 27.25 4.04
N ASP A 21 -8.64 27.02 4.42
CA ASP A 21 -9.33 25.75 4.16
C ASP A 21 -9.79 25.75 2.70
N LEU A 22 -9.10 24.95 1.87
CA LEU A 22 -9.30 24.93 0.42
C LEU A 22 -10.60 24.23 0.06
N VAL A 23 -11.01 23.21 0.82
CA VAL A 23 -12.27 22.50 0.62
C VAL A 23 -13.45 23.44 0.91
N LEU A 24 -13.37 24.24 1.97
CA LEU A 24 -14.36 25.26 2.27
C LEU A 24 -14.44 26.33 1.16
N GLN A 25 -13.31 26.80 0.64
CA GLN A 25 -13.33 27.74 -0.50
C GLN A 25 -13.99 27.12 -1.73
N GLN A 26 -13.72 25.84 -2.02
CA GLN A 26 -14.39 25.13 -3.13
C GLN A 26 -15.91 25.14 -2.97
N PHE A 27 -16.44 24.89 -1.77
CA PHE A 27 -17.89 24.96 -1.53
C PHE A 27 -18.45 26.37 -1.70
N ARG A 28 -17.77 27.41 -1.22
CA ARG A 28 -18.20 28.80 -1.38
C ARG A 28 -18.29 29.19 -2.86
N ILE A 29 -17.24 28.89 -3.62
CA ILE A 29 -17.21 29.16 -5.07
C ILE A 29 -18.29 28.36 -5.79
N ALA A 30 -18.50 27.09 -5.43
CA ALA A 30 -19.55 26.26 -6.00
C ALA A 30 -20.96 26.82 -5.72
N ASN A 31 -21.14 27.54 -4.61
CA ASN A 31 -22.37 28.28 -4.29
C ASN A 31 -22.48 29.64 -4.99
N GLY A 32 -21.52 30.01 -5.84
CA GLY A 32 -21.49 31.27 -6.56
C GLY A 32 -20.98 32.46 -5.74
N GLU A 33 -20.35 32.22 -4.58
CA GLU A 33 -19.69 33.27 -3.81
C GLU A 33 -18.38 33.71 -4.48
N GLU A 34 -18.01 34.98 -4.27
CA GLU A 34 -16.72 35.52 -4.71
C GLU A 34 -15.59 35.11 -3.76
N LEU A 35 -14.34 35.20 -4.24
CA LEU A 35 -13.16 34.95 -3.41
C LEU A 35 -13.02 36.03 -2.34
N SER A 36 -13.06 35.61 -1.07
CA SER A 36 -12.80 36.52 0.07
C SER A 36 -11.32 36.95 0.19
N ILE A 37 -10.42 36.21 -0.46
CA ILE A 37 -8.97 36.45 -0.48
C ILE A 37 -8.59 36.70 -1.94
N THR A 38 -8.14 37.91 -2.24
CA THR A 38 -7.87 38.37 -3.61
C THR A 38 -6.38 38.53 -3.91
N GLU A 39 -5.53 38.38 -2.91
CA GLU A 39 -4.08 38.44 -3.01
C GLU A 39 -3.49 37.14 -2.49
N ASP A 40 -2.27 36.81 -2.95
CA ASP A 40 -1.57 35.62 -2.48
C ASP A 40 -1.25 35.77 -0.98
N PRO A 41 -1.66 34.81 -0.12
CA PRO A 41 -1.39 34.88 1.31
C PRO A 41 0.11 34.74 1.58
N GLU A 42 0.63 35.54 2.50
CA GLU A 42 2.01 35.40 2.96
C GLU A 42 2.22 34.01 3.61
N PRO A 43 3.17 33.19 3.13
CA PRO A 43 3.42 31.89 3.70
C PRO A 43 3.86 31.99 5.17
N ARG A 44 3.24 31.16 6.02
CA ARG A 44 3.61 31.01 7.44
C ARG A 44 4.23 29.64 7.70
N GLY A 45 5.38 29.65 8.35
CA GLY A 45 6.07 28.42 8.75
C GLY A 45 6.50 27.54 7.57
N HIS A 46 6.65 26.25 7.84
CA HIS A 46 6.96 25.23 6.86
C HIS A 46 6.16 23.96 7.18
N SER A 47 5.66 23.27 6.17
CA SER A 47 4.87 22.05 6.34
C SER A 47 5.38 20.93 5.45
N PHE A 48 5.46 19.72 6.00
CA PHE A 48 5.69 18.47 5.28
C PHE A 48 4.42 17.63 5.29
N GLU A 49 4.18 16.91 4.21
CA GLU A 49 3.16 15.85 4.17
C GLU A 49 3.83 14.52 3.84
N PHE A 50 3.47 13.49 4.60
CA PHE A 50 3.84 12.10 4.36
C PHE A 50 2.59 11.31 4.00
N ARG A 51 2.59 10.68 2.83
CA ARG A 51 1.54 9.73 2.45
C ARG A 51 1.85 8.39 3.09
N ILE A 52 0.96 7.94 3.97
CA ILE A 52 1.11 6.68 4.69
C ILE A 52 0.43 5.59 3.88
N ASN A 53 1.21 4.95 3.02
CA ASN A 53 0.76 3.86 2.16
C ASN A 53 1.00 2.49 2.81
N GLY A 54 0.09 1.56 2.55
CA GLY A 54 0.19 0.15 2.87
C GLY A 54 1.09 -0.58 1.87
N GLU A 55 2.38 -0.26 1.88
CA GLU A 55 3.39 -0.82 0.98
C GLU A 55 4.63 -1.25 1.79
N ASP A 56 5.28 -2.33 1.35
CA ASP A 56 6.51 -2.83 1.96
C ASP A 56 7.74 -2.19 1.29
N ALA A 57 8.24 -1.10 1.88
CA ALA A 57 9.44 -0.42 1.40
C ALA A 57 10.67 -1.35 1.39
N GLY A 58 10.77 -2.34 2.28
CA GLY A 58 11.88 -3.29 2.29
C GLY A 58 11.79 -4.37 1.20
N ARG A 59 10.65 -4.49 0.52
CA ARG A 59 10.45 -5.36 -0.64
C ARG A 59 10.19 -4.58 -1.92
N GLY A 60 10.76 -3.38 -2.06
CA GLY A 60 10.60 -2.56 -3.26
C GLY A 60 9.22 -1.91 -3.38
N PHE A 61 8.65 -1.47 -2.26
CA PHE A 61 7.37 -0.75 -2.18
C PHE A 61 6.17 -1.54 -2.72
N LEU A 62 6.22 -2.87 -2.58
CA LEU A 62 5.10 -3.70 -3.00
C LEU A 62 3.86 -3.40 -2.15
N PRO A 63 2.68 -3.16 -2.78
CA PRO A 63 1.43 -3.02 -2.06
C PRO A 63 1.15 -4.25 -1.19
N ALA A 64 0.73 -4.01 0.04
CA ALA A 64 0.47 -5.02 1.04
C ALA A 64 -0.96 -4.84 1.57
N PRO A 65 -1.99 -5.27 0.82
CA PRO A 65 -3.36 -5.29 1.32
C PRO A 65 -3.45 -6.19 2.55
N GLY A 66 -4.30 -5.83 3.50
CA GLY A 66 -4.39 -6.55 4.77
C GLY A 66 -5.20 -5.81 5.82
N PRO A 67 -5.40 -6.44 6.99
CA PRO A 67 -6.06 -5.80 8.12
C PRO A 67 -5.15 -4.77 8.77
N VAL A 68 -5.72 -3.62 9.15
CA VAL A 68 -5.10 -2.66 10.06
C VAL A 68 -5.46 -3.10 11.48
N THR A 69 -4.61 -3.89 12.15
CA THR A 69 -4.94 -4.40 13.49
C THR A 69 -4.82 -3.32 14.56
N THR A 70 -3.84 -2.43 14.41
CA THR A 70 -3.57 -1.31 15.30
C THR A 70 -3.31 -0.07 14.46
N PHE A 71 -3.96 1.04 14.81
CA PHE A 71 -3.73 2.35 14.24
C PHE A 71 -3.68 3.39 15.36
N ILE A 72 -2.48 3.87 15.66
CA ILE A 72 -2.23 4.92 16.65
C ILE A 72 -1.55 6.08 15.91
N ALA A 73 -2.35 7.09 15.59
CA ALA A 73 -1.87 8.30 14.95
C ALA A 73 -1.05 9.16 15.94
N PRO A 74 0.01 9.85 15.49
CA PRO A 74 0.71 10.81 16.31
C PRO A 74 -0.15 12.05 16.54
N GLU A 75 0.05 12.69 17.69
CA GLU A 75 -0.69 13.88 18.09
C GLU A 75 0.26 15.02 18.49
N GLY A 76 -0.31 16.16 18.83
CA GLY A 76 0.38 17.30 19.42
C GLY A 76 0.49 18.52 18.51
N PRO A 77 1.14 19.59 18.99
CA PRO A 77 1.22 20.85 18.26
C PRO A 77 1.88 20.68 16.89
N GLY A 78 1.25 21.24 15.84
CA GLY A 78 1.75 21.19 14.47
C GLY A 78 1.70 19.80 13.84
N VAL A 79 0.89 18.88 14.37
CA VAL A 79 0.65 17.55 13.79
C VAL A 79 -0.82 17.46 13.42
N ARG A 80 -1.10 17.16 12.15
CA ARG A 80 -2.43 16.87 11.61
C ARG A 80 -2.38 15.53 10.91
N VAL A 81 -3.42 14.72 11.09
CA VAL A 81 -3.55 13.42 10.43
C VAL A 81 -4.91 13.36 9.75
N ASP A 82 -4.91 13.27 8.43
CA ASP A 82 -6.10 12.99 7.63
C ASP A 82 -6.10 11.48 7.34
N SER A 83 -6.99 10.70 7.98
CA SER A 83 -7.02 9.24 7.83
C SER A 83 -8.29 8.76 7.12
N GLY A 84 -8.15 7.75 6.25
CA GLY A 84 -9.27 6.99 5.69
C GLY A 84 -9.53 5.66 6.42
N VAL A 85 -8.73 5.36 7.46
CA VAL A 85 -8.74 4.07 8.16
C VAL A 85 -8.69 4.26 9.69
N GLU A 86 -9.09 3.21 10.40
CA GLU A 86 -8.99 3.06 11.84
C GLU A 86 -8.59 1.62 12.23
N SER A 87 -8.28 1.39 13.50
CA SER A 87 -8.01 0.02 14.01
C SER A 87 -9.21 -0.89 13.72
N GLY A 88 -8.95 -2.04 13.09
CA GLY A 88 -9.97 -2.99 12.61
C GLY A 88 -10.37 -2.81 11.14
N SER A 89 -9.90 -1.77 10.46
CA SER A 89 -10.13 -1.61 9.01
C SER A 89 -9.44 -2.71 8.20
N VAL A 90 -9.95 -2.99 7.00
CA VAL A 90 -9.34 -3.95 6.06
C VAL A 90 -9.11 -3.27 4.72
N ILE A 91 -7.87 -3.31 4.25
CA ILE A 91 -7.44 -2.71 2.99
C ILE A 91 -7.46 -3.78 1.92
N GLY A 92 -8.35 -3.63 0.94
CA GLY A 92 -8.42 -4.52 -0.22
C GLY A 92 -7.53 -4.03 -1.35
N GLY A 93 -7.00 -4.95 -2.16
CA GLY A 93 -6.12 -4.64 -3.29
C GLY A 93 -6.79 -3.90 -4.47
N GLN A 94 -8.10 -3.67 -4.42
CA GLN A 94 -8.86 -2.95 -5.45
C GLN A 94 -8.82 -1.42 -5.33
N PHE A 95 -8.28 -0.88 -4.24
CA PHE A 95 -8.19 0.56 -3.98
C PHE A 95 -6.73 1.03 -3.91
N ASP A 96 -6.54 2.35 -3.78
CA ASP A 96 -5.25 2.95 -3.50
C ASP A 96 -4.70 2.44 -2.15
N SER A 97 -3.38 2.27 -2.02
CA SER A 97 -2.72 1.78 -0.80
C SER A 97 -2.64 2.84 0.30
N MET A 98 -2.94 4.10 0.00
CA MET A 98 -2.88 5.20 0.96
C MET A 98 -3.90 5.04 2.09
N LEU A 99 -3.39 4.92 3.30
CA LEU A 99 -4.14 4.75 4.54
C LEU A 99 -4.48 6.10 5.17
N ALA A 100 -3.48 6.99 5.21
CA ALA A 100 -3.57 8.29 5.85
C ALA A 100 -2.56 9.28 5.24
N LYS A 101 -2.72 10.55 5.57
CA LYS A 101 -1.71 11.60 5.37
C LYS A 101 -1.29 12.11 6.74
N LEU A 102 0.02 12.13 6.99
CA LEU A 102 0.60 12.80 8.15
C LEU A 102 1.14 14.16 7.71
N ILE A 103 0.57 15.23 8.23
CA ILE A 103 0.97 16.60 7.95
C ILE A 103 1.67 17.15 9.19
N VAL A 104 2.86 17.71 8.98
CA VAL A 104 3.71 18.21 10.06
C VAL A 104 4.20 19.61 9.75
N THR A 105 3.80 20.56 10.59
CA THR A 105 4.08 21.99 10.41
C THR A 105 4.95 22.51 11.54
N GLY A 106 5.89 23.41 11.24
CA GLY A 106 6.70 24.15 12.21
C GLY A 106 6.92 25.60 11.79
N ALA A 107 7.47 26.43 12.67
CA ALA A 107 7.77 27.82 12.34
C ALA A 107 8.93 27.92 11.33
N THR A 108 9.81 26.92 11.31
CA THR A 108 10.88 26.75 10.32
C THR A 108 10.85 25.34 9.75
N ARG A 109 11.55 25.13 8.63
CA ARG A 109 11.74 23.81 8.04
C ARG A 109 12.45 22.84 9.00
N ASP A 110 13.46 23.31 9.72
CA ASP A 110 14.18 22.49 10.70
C ASP A 110 13.29 22.05 11.85
N GLU A 111 12.42 22.94 12.32
CA GLU A 111 11.44 22.60 13.35
C GLU A 111 10.43 21.59 12.83
N ALA A 112 9.93 21.79 11.60
CA ALA A 112 9.04 20.84 10.94
C ALA A 112 9.71 19.46 10.77
N LEU A 113 10.98 19.40 10.36
CA LEU A 113 11.77 18.16 10.25
C LEU A 113 11.92 17.45 11.61
N ALA A 114 12.30 18.19 12.65
CA ALA A 114 12.46 17.64 14.00
C ALA A 114 11.13 17.08 14.52
N ARG A 115 10.03 17.79 14.27
CA ARG A 115 8.67 17.34 14.59
C ARG A 115 8.27 16.12 13.75
N SER A 116 8.64 16.05 12.47
CA SER A 116 8.36 14.92 11.59
C SER A 116 9.03 13.65 12.10
N ARG A 117 10.29 13.72 12.51
CA ARG A 117 11.00 12.58 13.13
C ARG A 117 10.28 12.05 14.37
N ARG A 118 9.76 12.95 15.22
CA ARG A 118 8.96 12.56 16.39
C ARG A 118 7.64 11.90 15.96
N ALA A 119 6.86 12.58 15.11
CA ALA A 119 5.54 12.12 14.69
C ALA A 119 5.61 10.77 13.98
N LEU A 120 6.57 10.56 13.07
CA LEU A 120 6.79 9.28 12.38
C LEU A 120 7.19 8.16 13.35
N LYS A 121 7.97 8.45 14.40
CA LYS A 121 8.32 7.48 15.44
C LYS A 121 7.12 7.10 16.33
N GLU A 122 6.22 8.04 16.55
CA GLU A 122 5.00 7.87 17.36
C GLU A 122 3.87 7.18 16.56
N PHE A 123 3.88 7.28 15.24
CA PHE A 123 2.87 6.68 14.37
C PHE A 123 3.03 5.16 14.32
N LYS A 124 2.05 4.44 14.88
CA LYS A 124 2.01 2.97 14.84
C LYS A 124 0.87 2.48 13.96
N VAL A 125 1.23 1.69 12.96
CA VAL A 125 0.29 0.93 12.14
C VAL A 125 0.77 -0.52 12.13
N GLU A 126 -0.10 -1.44 12.55
CA GLU A 126 0.18 -2.87 12.61
C GLU A 126 -0.84 -3.66 11.77
N GLY A 127 -0.49 -4.90 11.41
CA GLY A 127 -1.33 -5.82 10.64
C GLY A 127 -1.07 -5.81 9.13
N LEU A 128 -0.37 -4.79 8.62
CA LEU A 128 0.17 -4.74 7.26
C LEU A 128 1.48 -3.93 7.21
N ALA A 129 2.22 -4.11 6.12
CA ALA A 129 3.41 -3.30 5.85
C ALA A 129 3.01 -1.83 5.57
N THR A 130 3.87 -0.89 5.97
CA THR A 130 3.68 0.53 5.66
C THR A 130 5.00 1.20 5.30
N VAL A 131 4.91 2.35 4.62
CA VAL A 131 6.04 3.21 4.28
C VAL A 131 6.52 4.13 5.42
N ILE A 132 5.98 3.99 6.64
CA ILE A 132 6.40 4.81 7.79
C ILE A 132 7.92 4.69 8.04
N PRO A 133 8.55 3.49 8.03
CA PRO A 133 9.99 3.36 8.21
C PRO A 133 10.79 4.04 7.09
N PHE A 134 10.28 4.01 5.85
CA PHE A 134 10.87 4.72 4.72
C PHE A 134 10.86 6.24 4.94
N HIS A 135 9.70 6.81 5.31
CA HIS A 135 9.60 8.24 5.61
C HIS A 135 10.54 8.64 6.75
N ALA A 136 10.64 7.82 7.80
CA ALA A 136 11.54 8.05 8.92
C ALA A 136 13.03 8.07 8.50
N ALA A 137 13.41 7.23 7.56
CA ALA A 137 14.75 7.23 6.96
C ALA A 137 14.99 8.49 6.14
N VAL A 138 14.06 8.86 5.25
CA VAL A 138 14.16 10.04 4.38
C VAL A 138 14.31 11.33 5.18
N VAL A 139 13.50 11.57 6.22
CA VAL A 139 13.62 12.80 7.03
C VAL A 139 14.90 12.86 7.86
N SER A 140 15.66 11.76 7.92
CA SER A 140 16.95 11.66 8.60
C SER A 140 18.13 11.64 7.63
N ASP A 141 17.86 11.64 6.33
CA ASP A 141 18.87 11.59 5.27
C ASP A 141 19.52 12.97 5.05
N PRO A 142 20.86 13.11 5.04
CA PRO A 142 21.53 14.37 4.78
C PRO A 142 21.11 15.07 3.49
N ALA A 143 20.87 14.31 2.41
CA ALA A 143 20.45 14.87 1.12
C ALA A 143 19.11 15.60 1.25
N PHE A 144 18.17 15.01 2.00
CA PHE A 144 16.86 15.59 2.27
C PHE A 144 16.91 16.70 3.32
N ILE A 145 17.75 16.58 4.35
CA ILE A 145 17.92 17.61 5.38
C ILE A 145 18.49 18.89 4.75
N GLY A 146 19.52 18.74 3.90
CA GLY A 146 20.26 19.85 3.31
C GLY A 146 21.30 20.45 4.25
N ASP A 147 22.06 21.41 3.73
CA ASP A 147 23.11 22.13 4.45
C ASP A 147 22.69 23.53 4.94
N GLY A 148 21.42 23.89 4.70
CA GLY A 148 20.85 25.21 5.01
C GLY A 148 20.80 26.17 3.81
N GLU A 149 21.51 25.86 2.72
CA GLU A 149 21.47 26.61 1.46
C GLU A 149 20.84 25.79 0.33
N SER A 150 21.09 24.49 0.30
CA SER A 150 20.65 23.58 -0.76
C SER A 150 20.25 22.20 -0.25
N PHE A 151 19.64 21.42 -1.14
CA PHE A 151 19.31 20.01 -0.95
C PHE A 151 19.86 19.23 -2.13
N ASP A 152 20.29 17.99 -1.88
CA ASP A 152 20.76 17.09 -2.94
C ASP A 152 19.59 16.30 -3.57
N VAL A 153 18.35 16.51 -3.10
CA VAL A 153 17.18 15.80 -3.61
C VAL A 153 16.69 16.40 -4.94
N HIS A 154 16.36 15.51 -5.86
CA HIS A 154 15.72 15.81 -7.14
C HIS A 154 14.70 14.72 -7.47
N THR A 155 13.96 14.87 -8.58
CA THR A 155 12.82 13.99 -8.91
C THR A 155 13.17 12.52 -9.17
N ARG A 156 14.46 12.18 -9.28
CA ARG A 156 14.94 10.80 -9.45
C ARG A 156 15.77 10.30 -8.27
N TRP A 157 16.00 11.14 -7.26
CA TRP A 157 16.91 10.85 -6.16
C TRP A 157 16.59 9.53 -5.44
N ILE A 158 15.30 9.30 -5.15
CA ILE A 158 14.83 8.03 -4.54
C ILE A 158 15.17 6.80 -5.40
N GLU A 159 15.14 6.94 -6.73
CA GLU A 159 15.35 5.83 -7.67
C GLU A 159 16.83 5.58 -7.95
N THR A 160 17.67 6.62 -7.91
CA THR A 160 19.04 6.57 -8.43
C THR A 160 20.13 6.66 -7.39
N GLU A 161 19.88 7.36 -6.27
CA GLU A 161 20.93 7.74 -5.31
C GLU A 161 20.61 7.35 -3.88
N TRP A 162 19.33 7.30 -3.51
CA TRP A 162 18.93 6.93 -2.17
C TRP A 162 19.14 5.43 -1.91
N ASP A 163 19.87 5.10 -0.84
CA ASP A 163 20.11 3.73 -0.42
C ASP A 163 19.00 3.23 0.49
N ASN A 164 18.22 2.26 0.02
CA ASN A 164 17.10 1.71 0.77
C ASN A 164 17.58 0.76 1.87
N THR A 165 17.64 1.28 3.09
CA THR A 165 18.04 0.55 4.30
C THR A 165 16.86 -0.03 5.07
N VAL A 166 15.63 0.09 4.57
CA VAL A 166 14.43 -0.38 5.27
C VAL A 166 14.36 -1.91 5.20
N PRO A 167 14.26 -2.63 6.34
CA PRO A 167 14.11 -4.07 6.33
C PRO A 167 12.73 -4.48 5.80
N PRO A 168 12.63 -5.62 5.08
CA PRO A 168 11.34 -6.20 4.70
C PRO A 168 10.41 -6.35 5.90
N PHE A 169 9.12 -6.10 5.69
CA PHE A 169 8.13 -6.36 6.71
C PHE A 169 8.02 -7.87 7.00
N THR A 170 7.88 -8.21 8.28
CA THR A 170 7.90 -9.61 8.77
C THR A 170 6.71 -9.95 9.67
N ALA A 171 5.75 -9.04 9.87
CA ALA A 171 4.65 -9.31 10.79
C ALA A 171 3.56 -10.17 10.15
N GLY A 172 3.42 -11.40 10.68
CA GLY A 172 2.39 -12.36 10.33
C GLY A 172 2.69 -13.06 9.02
N GLU A 173 2.66 -14.39 9.01
CA GLU A 173 2.49 -15.14 7.76
C GLU A 173 1.30 -14.50 7.00
N PRO A 174 1.33 -14.45 5.66
CA PRO A 174 0.13 -14.10 4.92
C PRO A 174 -0.99 -14.94 5.51
N LEU A 175 -2.13 -14.32 5.84
CA LEU A 175 -3.32 -15.10 6.11
C LEU A 175 -3.52 -15.94 4.84
N ASP A 176 -3.15 -17.23 4.92
CA ASP A 176 -3.49 -18.17 3.88
C ASP A 176 -4.99 -17.96 3.65
N GLU A 177 -5.42 -17.83 2.39
CA GLU A 177 -6.84 -17.75 2.07
C GLU A 177 -7.64 -18.92 2.69
N ASP A 178 -6.94 -19.99 3.09
CA ASP A 178 -7.44 -21.15 3.84
C ASP A 178 -7.77 -20.88 5.33
N GLU A 179 -7.33 -19.77 5.95
CA GLU A 179 -7.70 -19.39 7.34
C GLU A 179 -8.98 -18.55 7.42
N VAL A 180 -9.58 -18.16 6.30
CA VAL A 180 -10.95 -17.64 6.32
C VAL A 180 -11.89 -18.82 6.52
N LEU A 181 -12.27 -19.07 7.77
CA LEU A 181 -13.30 -20.07 8.09
C LEU A 181 -14.53 -19.84 7.19
N PRO A 182 -14.98 -20.86 6.44
CA PRO A 182 -16.02 -20.71 5.44
C PRO A 182 -17.28 -20.13 6.08
N ARG A 183 -17.92 -19.18 5.39
CA ARG A 183 -19.18 -18.56 5.85
C ARG A 183 -20.21 -19.66 6.06
N GLN A 184 -20.91 -19.63 7.19
CA GLN A 184 -21.96 -20.59 7.51
C GLN A 184 -23.32 -19.98 7.21
N ALA A 185 -24.18 -20.73 6.51
CA ALA A 185 -25.57 -20.36 6.31
C ALA A 185 -26.39 -20.85 7.51
N VAL A 186 -27.01 -19.90 8.23
CA VAL A 186 -27.94 -20.19 9.32
C VAL A 186 -29.34 -19.77 8.89
N VAL A 187 -30.29 -20.69 8.95
CA VAL A 187 -31.70 -20.38 8.68
C VAL A 187 -32.34 -19.88 9.96
N VAL A 188 -32.71 -18.61 9.98
CA VAL A 188 -33.42 -17.96 11.10
C VAL A 188 -34.88 -17.71 10.71
N GLU A 189 -35.78 -17.79 11.68
CA GLU A 189 -37.18 -17.45 11.46
C GLU A 189 -37.45 -16.01 11.89
N VAL A 190 -37.88 -15.18 10.94
CA VAL A 190 -38.25 -13.77 11.20
C VAL A 190 -39.71 -13.60 10.81
N GLY A 191 -40.57 -13.38 11.80
CA GLY A 191 -42.01 -13.17 11.58
C GLY A 191 -42.73 -14.33 10.87
N GLY A 192 -42.41 -15.58 11.22
CA GLY A 192 -43.03 -16.77 10.63
C GLY A 192 -42.47 -17.19 9.27
N ARG A 193 -41.43 -16.52 8.77
CA ARG A 193 -40.75 -16.85 7.50
C ARG A 193 -39.32 -17.25 7.76
N ARG A 194 -38.87 -18.34 7.13
CA ARG A 194 -37.49 -18.82 7.20
C ARG A 194 -36.62 -18.02 6.23
N VAL A 195 -35.56 -17.41 6.76
CA VAL A 195 -34.60 -16.60 6.02
C VAL A 195 -33.21 -17.19 6.26
N GLU A 196 -32.47 -17.44 5.19
CA GLU A 196 -31.09 -17.91 5.25
C GLU A 196 -30.14 -16.72 5.41
N VAL A 197 -29.34 -16.72 6.48
CA VAL A 197 -28.40 -15.65 6.81
C VAL A 197 -26.99 -16.22 6.82
N SER A 198 -26.10 -15.62 6.04
CA SER A 198 -24.69 -16.03 5.96
C SER A 198 -23.86 -15.33 7.03
N LEU A 199 -23.35 -16.10 7.99
CA LEU A 199 -22.50 -15.61 9.09
C LEU A 199 -21.01 -15.91 8.83
N PRO A 200 -20.09 -15.04 9.27
CA PRO A 200 -18.66 -15.37 9.32
C PRO A 200 -18.41 -16.66 10.13
N GLY A 201 -17.45 -17.48 9.71
CA GLY A 201 -17.21 -18.81 10.30
C GLY A 201 -16.82 -18.81 11.79
N GLN A 202 -16.46 -17.66 12.35
CA GLN A 202 -16.17 -17.46 13.77
C GLN A 202 -17.41 -17.35 14.68
N PHE A 203 -18.61 -17.11 14.13
CA PHE A 203 -19.83 -16.90 14.91
C PHE A 203 -20.69 -18.16 14.98
N SER A 204 -20.56 -18.98 16.02
CA SER A 204 -21.48 -20.11 16.25
C SER A 204 -22.74 -19.67 17.01
N ILE A 205 -23.93 -19.98 16.49
CA ILE A 205 -25.22 -19.79 17.18
C ILE A 205 -25.76 -21.16 17.59
N GLY A 206 -25.63 -21.50 18.87
CA GLY A 206 -26.30 -22.66 19.49
C GLY A 206 -25.41 -23.51 20.40
N GLY A 207 -25.56 -23.35 21.72
CA GLY A 207 -25.01 -24.26 22.74
C GLY A 207 -24.40 -23.54 23.93
N GLY A 208 -25.20 -23.22 24.95
CA GLY A 208 -24.74 -22.53 26.15
C GLY A 208 -23.84 -23.38 27.06
N GLY A 209 -22.83 -22.72 27.63
CA GLY A 209 -22.20 -23.08 28.91
C GLY A 209 -20.83 -23.78 28.82
N GLY A 210 -19.79 -23.05 29.24
CA GLY A 210 -18.54 -23.63 29.72
C GLY A 210 -17.31 -23.29 28.89
N ALA A 211 -16.37 -22.58 29.51
CA ALA A 211 -15.03 -22.34 28.99
C ALA A 211 -14.29 -23.66 28.67
N ALA A 212 -13.61 -23.70 27.52
CA ALA A 212 -12.29 -24.31 27.36
C ALA A 212 -11.83 -24.14 25.90
N ASP A 213 -10.66 -23.54 25.78
CA ASP A 213 -9.62 -23.87 24.81
C ASP A 213 -9.83 -25.27 24.18
N GLY A 214 -10.11 -25.32 22.88
CA GLY A 214 -10.67 -26.51 22.27
C GLY A 214 -10.64 -26.49 20.76
N ALA A 215 -9.44 -26.35 20.19
CA ALA A 215 -9.19 -26.61 18.78
C ALA A 215 -9.74 -28.00 18.40
N ILE A 216 -10.86 -28.04 17.67
CA ILE A 216 -11.33 -29.25 17.01
C ILE A 216 -10.41 -29.47 15.80
N ARG A 217 -9.25 -30.07 16.05
CA ARG A 217 -8.38 -30.61 15.00
C ARG A 217 -9.10 -31.78 14.31
N ARG A 218 -9.78 -31.50 13.20
CA ARG A 218 -10.15 -32.55 12.25
C ARG A 218 -8.89 -33.01 11.53
N LYS A 219 -8.55 -34.30 11.68
CA LYS A 219 -7.48 -34.95 10.90
C LYS A 219 -7.74 -34.75 9.41
N PRO A 220 -6.76 -34.30 8.61
CA PRO A 220 -6.95 -34.16 7.18
C PRO A 220 -7.06 -35.56 6.54
N LYS A 221 -8.10 -35.75 5.73
CA LYS A 221 -8.21 -36.90 4.82
C LYS A 221 -7.09 -36.78 3.76
N PRO A 222 -6.43 -37.88 3.36
CA PRO A 222 -5.45 -37.83 2.28
C PRO A 222 -6.16 -37.48 0.97
N ARG A 223 -5.88 -36.29 0.41
CA ARG A 223 -6.37 -35.90 -0.91
C ARG A 223 -5.57 -36.64 -1.97
N LYS A 224 -6.27 -37.43 -2.78
CA LYS A 224 -5.78 -37.96 -4.06
C LYS A 224 -5.28 -36.78 -4.91
N ARG A 225 -4.03 -36.87 -5.38
CA ARG A 225 -3.49 -36.03 -6.46
C ARG A 225 -4.38 -36.17 -7.70
N GLY A 226 -5.15 -35.11 -7.99
CA GLY A 226 -5.68 -34.80 -9.32
C GLY A 226 -5.01 -33.50 -9.74
N GLY A 227 -4.24 -33.54 -10.82
CA GLY A 227 -3.33 -32.49 -11.22
C GLY A 227 -4.01 -31.24 -11.79
N ALA A 228 -3.52 -30.09 -11.33
CA ALA A 228 -3.21 -28.92 -12.13
C ALA A 228 -1.95 -28.33 -11.48
N GLY A 229 -0.82 -28.38 -12.18
CA GLY A 229 0.50 -28.12 -11.60
C GLY A 229 0.70 -26.64 -11.29
N ALA A 230 0.81 -26.30 -10.01
CA ALA A 230 1.66 -25.20 -9.57
C ALA A 230 3.10 -25.75 -9.56
N GLY A 231 3.89 -25.38 -10.57
CA GLY A 231 5.31 -25.66 -10.58
C GLY A 231 5.99 -24.90 -9.44
N ALA A 232 6.79 -25.59 -8.64
CA ALA A 232 7.68 -24.94 -7.68
C ALA A 232 8.60 -23.99 -8.45
N ALA A 233 8.76 -22.75 -7.96
CA ALA A 233 9.67 -21.77 -8.53
C ALA A 233 11.09 -22.34 -8.56
N SER A 234 11.55 -22.76 -9.74
CA SER A 234 12.96 -23.01 -10.00
C SER A 234 13.70 -21.67 -9.87
N GLY A 235 15.02 -21.69 -9.60
CA GLY A 235 15.85 -20.47 -9.64
C GLY A 235 15.85 -19.76 -11.01
N ASP A 236 15.22 -20.37 -12.01
CA ASP A 236 15.09 -19.90 -13.37
C ASP A 236 13.77 -19.13 -13.60
N ALA A 237 12.80 -19.23 -12.70
CA ALA A 237 11.47 -18.66 -12.87
C ALA A 237 11.45 -17.13 -12.63
N VAL A 238 11.00 -16.37 -13.62
CA VAL A 238 10.60 -14.97 -13.48
C VAL A 238 9.16 -14.95 -13.02
N THR A 239 8.91 -14.45 -11.81
CA THR A 239 7.57 -14.42 -11.20
C THR A 239 7.00 -13.01 -11.15
N ALA A 240 5.67 -12.92 -11.14
CA ALA A 240 4.95 -11.68 -10.94
C ALA A 240 5.20 -11.17 -9.51
N PRO A 241 5.86 -10.00 -9.32
CA PRO A 241 6.15 -9.49 -7.99
C PRO A 241 4.89 -9.02 -7.25
N MET A 242 3.83 -8.73 -7.99
CA MET A 242 2.56 -8.21 -7.49
C MET A 242 1.37 -8.72 -8.31
N GLN A 243 0.17 -8.59 -7.74
CA GLN A 243 -1.08 -8.74 -8.49
C GLN A 243 -1.28 -7.55 -9.42
N GLY A 244 -1.69 -7.80 -10.66
CA GLY A 244 -1.93 -6.75 -11.65
C GLY A 244 -2.45 -7.29 -12.96
N THR A 245 -2.52 -6.42 -13.96
CA THR A 245 -2.82 -6.80 -15.35
C THR A 245 -1.59 -6.62 -16.22
N VAL A 246 -1.27 -7.60 -17.05
CA VAL A 246 -0.13 -7.49 -17.98
C VAL A 246 -0.46 -6.44 -19.03
N VAL A 247 0.24 -5.30 -19.05
CA VAL A 247 0.06 -4.26 -20.07
C VAL A 247 0.79 -4.63 -21.34
N LYS A 248 2.04 -5.11 -21.18
CA LYS A 248 2.95 -5.39 -22.27
C LYS A 248 3.82 -6.58 -21.92
N VAL A 249 4.05 -7.43 -22.92
CA VAL A 249 5.13 -8.42 -22.89
C VAL A 249 6.21 -7.93 -23.84
N ALA A 250 7.44 -7.80 -23.36
CA ALA A 250 8.55 -7.17 -24.08
C ALA A 250 9.51 -8.19 -24.73
N VAL A 251 9.26 -9.49 -24.51
CA VAL A 251 10.08 -10.59 -25.02
C VAL A 251 9.24 -11.65 -25.74
N GLU A 252 9.90 -12.46 -26.57
CA GLU A 252 9.31 -13.60 -27.27
C GLU A 252 9.81 -14.94 -26.70
N GLU A 253 9.04 -16.00 -26.89
CA GLU A 253 9.46 -17.37 -26.53
C GLU A 253 10.72 -17.74 -27.34
N GLY A 254 11.76 -18.20 -26.66
CA GLY A 254 13.06 -18.54 -27.25
C GLY A 254 14.01 -17.36 -27.45
N GLN A 255 13.63 -16.14 -27.04
CA GLN A 255 14.51 -14.97 -27.10
C GLN A 255 15.61 -15.04 -26.03
N GLU A 256 16.84 -14.67 -26.40
CA GLU A 256 17.95 -14.51 -25.46
C GLU A 256 17.88 -13.10 -24.81
N VAL A 257 18.00 -13.05 -23.49
CA VAL A 257 17.93 -11.82 -22.69
C VAL A 257 19.12 -11.72 -21.74
N ALA A 258 19.58 -10.52 -21.48
CA ALA A 258 20.58 -10.21 -20.47
C ALA A 258 19.92 -9.95 -19.10
N GLU A 259 20.72 -10.02 -18.02
CA GLU A 259 20.29 -9.58 -16.71
C GLU A 259 19.88 -8.10 -16.75
N GLY A 260 18.71 -7.79 -16.19
CA GLY A 260 18.12 -6.45 -16.22
C GLY A 260 17.25 -6.14 -17.44
N ASP A 261 17.21 -7.01 -18.46
CA ASP A 261 16.34 -6.79 -19.62
C ASP A 261 14.85 -6.87 -19.25
N LEU A 262 14.03 -6.05 -19.89
CA LEU A 262 12.59 -5.99 -19.62
C LEU A 262 11.88 -7.23 -20.17
N ILE A 263 11.18 -7.97 -19.31
CA ILE A 263 10.37 -9.14 -19.68
C ILE A 263 8.91 -8.74 -19.93
N ALA A 264 8.30 -8.05 -18.96
CA ALA A 264 6.91 -7.63 -19.03
C ALA A 264 6.68 -6.33 -18.25
N VAL A 265 5.58 -5.65 -18.53
CA VAL A 265 5.09 -4.50 -17.76
C VAL A 265 3.73 -4.85 -17.19
N LEU A 266 3.60 -4.73 -15.87
CA LEU A 266 2.37 -4.96 -15.15
C LEU A 266 1.73 -3.63 -14.77
N GLU A 267 0.43 -3.48 -14.96
CA GLU A 267 -0.34 -2.39 -14.39
C GLU A 267 -0.98 -2.87 -13.09
N ALA A 268 -0.65 -2.18 -12.02
CA ALA A 268 -1.30 -2.32 -10.74
C ALA A 268 -1.46 -0.93 -10.14
N MET A 269 -2.62 -0.66 -9.56
CA MET A 269 -2.91 0.63 -8.91
C MET A 269 -2.64 1.85 -9.82
N LYS A 270 -2.92 1.71 -11.13
CA LYS A 270 -2.68 2.74 -12.17
C LYS A 270 -1.21 3.12 -12.37
N MET A 271 -0.28 2.29 -11.90
CA MET A 271 1.15 2.43 -12.16
C MET A 271 1.65 1.25 -13.00
N GLU A 272 2.54 1.56 -13.93
CA GLU A 272 3.25 0.58 -14.75
C GLU A 272 4.52 0.12 -14.03
N ASN A 273 4.58 -1.15 -13.67
CA ASN A 273 5.69 -1.76 -12.97
C ASN A 273 6.44 -2.70 -13.92
N PRO A 274 7.69 -2.37 -14.30
CA PRO A 274 8.49 -3.25 -15.14
C PRO A 274 8.92 -4.50 -14.36
N VAL A 275 8.87 -5.65 -15.02
CA VAL A 275 9.42 -6.91 -14.54
C VAL A 275 10.63 -7.24 -15.40
N ASN A 276 11.80 -7.21 -14.79
CA ASN A 276 13.09 -7.38 -15.45
C ASN A 276 13.64 -8.79 -15.23
N ALA A 277 14.51 -9.24 -16.13
CA ALA A 277 15.22 -10.51 -16.03
C ALA A 277 16.20 -10.46 -14.85
N HIS A 278 16.09 -11.42 -13.92
CA HIS A 278 16.99 -11.53 -12.77
C HIS A 278 18.34 -12.16 -13.12
N LYS A 279 18.49 -12.71 -14.33
CA LYS A 279 19.74 -13.25 -14.87
C LYS A 279 19.70 -13.29 -16.40
N ALA A 280 20.84 -13.49 -17.04
CA ALA A 280 20.88 -13.80 -18.47
C ALA A 280 20.37 -15.22 -18.76
N GLY A 281 19.72 -15.42 -19.91
CA GLY A 281 19.24 -16.72 -20.35
C GLY A 281 18.30 -16.65 -21.54
N VAL A 282 17.79 -17.80 -21.96
CA VAL A 282 16.78 -17.93 -23.02
C VAL A 282 15.40 -18.04 -22.38
N VAL A 283 14.47 -17.20 -22.83
CA VAL A 283 13.08 -17.18 -22.37
C VAL A 283 12.39 -18.47 -22.79
N THR A 284 11.85 -19.21 -21.83
CA THR A 284 11.06 -20.43 -22.05
C THR A 284 9.79 -20.43 -21.21
N GLY A 285 8.72 -21.03 -21.70
CA GLY A 285 7.46 -21.14 -20.94
C GLY A 285 6.74 -19.81 -20.73
N LEU A 286 6.84 -18.88 -21.69
CA LEU A 286 6.11 -17.62 -21.69
C LEU A 286 4.61 -17.89 -21.85
N THR A 287 3.87 -17.81 -20.75
CA THR A 287 2.43 -18.14 -20.72
C THR A 287 1.51 -16.93 -20.66
N VAL A 288 2.07 -15.74 -20.47
CA VAL A 288 1.32 -14.51 -20.23
C VAL A 288 1.08 -13.71 -21.51
N THR A 289 -0.11 -13.11 -21.62
CA THR A 289 -0.48 -12.25 -22.74
C THR A 289 -0.97 -10.89 -22.25
N PRO A 290 -0.80 -9.80 -23.02
CA PRO A 290 -1.36 -8.49 -22.67
C PRO A 290 -2.87 -8.58 -22.37
N GLY A 291 -3.30 -7.93 -21.29
CA GLY A 291 -4.67 -7.98 -20.74
C GLY A 291 -4.91 -9.12 -19.74
N SER A 292 -3.96 -10.03 -19.53
CA SER A 292 -4.11 -11.10 -18.53
C SER A 292 -4.04 -10.55 -17.11
N ALA A 293 -5.03 -10.88 -16.29
CA ALA A 293 -4.97 -10.66 -14.85
C ALA A 293 -4.08 -11.73 -14.21
N ILE A 294 -3.10 -11.30 -13.43
CA ILE A 294 -2.15 -12.18 -12.76
C ILE A 294 -2.12 -11.89 -11.27
N THR A 295 -1.91 -12.94 -10.47
CA THR A 295 -1.72 -12.84 -9.02
C THR A 295 -0.23 -12.78 -8.70
N GLN A 296 0.10 -12.33 -7.49
CA GLN A 296 1.48 -12.40 -7.01
C GLN A 296 2.01 -13.84 -7.06
N GLY A 297 3.27 -14.01 -7.45
CA GLY A 297 3.94 -15.31 -7.53
C GLY A 297 3.62 -16.14 -8.78
N THR A 298 2.74 -15.68 -9.66
CA THR A 298 2.52 -16.33 -10.97
C THR A 298 3.80 -16.32 -11.78
N VAL A 299 4.24 -17.47 -12.28
CA VAL A 299 5.41 -17.57 -13.17
C VAL A 299 5.05 -16.97 -14.53
N LEU A 300 5.80 -15.94 -14.94
CA LEU A 300 5.62 -15.27 -16.24
C LEU A 300 6.37 -16.01 -17.35
N ALA A 301 7.61 -16.40 -17.06
CA ALA A 301 8.52 -17.15 -17.92
C ALA A 301 9.64 -17.80 -17.09
N GLU A 302 10.41 -18.70 -17.69
CA GLU A 302 11.64 -19.28 -17.15
C GLU A 302 12.85 -18.83 -18.01
N LEU A 303 13.97 -18.52 -17.38
CA LEU A 303 15.23 -18.16 -18.05
C LEU A 303 16.21 -19.34 -17.96
N LYS A 304 16.45 -20.02 -19.08
CA LYS A 304 17.34 -21.20 -19.15
C LYS A 304 18.67 -20.91 -19.80
#